data_AF-A0A832ITV1-F1
#
_entry.id   AF-A0A832ITV1-F1
#
_cell.length_a   1.000
_cell.length_b   1.000
_cell.length_c   1.000
_cell.angle_alpha   90.00
_cell.angle_beta   90.00
_cell.angle_gamma   90.00
#
_symmetry.space_group_name_H-M   'P 1'
#
loop_
_entity.id
_entity.type
_entity.pdbx_description
1 polymer ?
#
loop_
_entity_poly.entity_id
_entity_poly.type
_entity_poly.pdbx_seq_one_letter_code
_entity_poly.pdbx_strand_id
1 'polypeptide(L)'
;QQKAQAMTEALQIQTQTQQSQKMQHRYKELYHIPLFVALILFLLLHTRGIRYLLILFAFLGLDVQAGILDTYHLHQAYAAYKQKAYHKSYLALQQIEKPSLQSQMALANVYYNQGSYKKALKIYRTLHSCSTPIKQQIYYNSANAYTRLGLYSKAKSYYTKVLQLGEDKAAKENLKLVTFLADKKSQNLGKAHPKSQNADTSKSLSQEEDKDKNKEEQKSSGSGSGGEGQNKEDEKKNQLLLDEHTPVHPLSSKVYELINKGYIRETRPW
;
A
#
# COMPACT_ATOMS: atom_id res chain seq x y z
N GLN A 1 42.73 51.37 -49.58
CA GLN A 1 42.14 50.03 -49.77
C GLN A 1 42.91 48.94 -49.00
N GLN A 2 44.23 48.85 -49.13
CA GLN A 2 45.06 47.82 -48.44
C GLN A 2 44.94 47.80 -46.91
N LYS A 3 44.89 48.97 -46.22
CA LYS A 3 44.73 49.01 -44.75
C LYS A 3 43.37 48.49 -44.26
N ALA A 4 42.31 48.66 -45.05
CA ALA A 4 40.98 48.16 -44.69
C ALA A 4 40.92 46.63 -44.83
N GLN A 5 41.56 46.08 -45.86
CA GLN A 5 41.69 44.64 -46.08
C GLN A 5 42.50 43.96 -44.97
N ALA A 6 43.64 44.54 -44.58
CA ALA A 6 44.44 44.02 -43.47
C ALA A 6 43.68 44.02 -42.12
N MET A 7 42.83 45.03 -41.89
CA MET A 7 42.02 45.10 -40.67
C MET A 7 40.89 44.05 -40.67
N THR A 8 40.27 43.79 -41.82
CA THR A 8 39.24 42.73 -41.95
C THR A 8 39.84 41.33 -41.83
N GLU A 9 41.04 41.09 -42.36
CA GLU A 9 41.77 39.84 -42.21
C GLU A 9 42.16 39.59 -40.74
N ALA A 10 42.65 40.63 -40.05
CA ALA A 10 42.97 40.53 -38.62
C ALA A 10 41.73 40.22 -37.76
N LEU A 11 40.58 40.84 -38.06
CA LEU A 11 39.30 40.55 -37.41
C LEU A 11 38.81 39.12 -37.69
N GLN A 12 39.01 38.60 -38.90
CA GLN A 12 38.67 37.22 -39.26
C GLN A 12 39.57 36.20 -38.54
N ILE A 13 40.87 36.46 -38.45
CA ILE A 13 41.81 35.61 -37.71
C ILE A 13 41.47 35.62 -36.22
N GLN A 14 41.10 36.77 -35.65
CA GLN A 14 40.73 36.89 -34.24
C GLN A 14 39.40 36.18 -33.93
N THR A 15 38.42 36.22 -34.84
CA THR A 15 37.14 35.50 -34.68
C THR A 15 37.31 33.99 -34.87
N GLN A 16 38.16 33.54 -35.79
CA GLN A 16 38.50 32.12 -35.97
C GLN A 16 39.28 31.55 -34.79
N THR A 17 40.20 32.32 -34.21
CA THR A 17 40.95 31.91 -33.00
C THR A 17 40.04 31.87 -31.76
N GLN A 18 39.13 32.82 -31.60
CA GLN A 18 38.11 32.78 -30.55
C GLN A 18 37.12 31.62 -30.71
N GLN A 19 36.68 31.31 -31.94
CA GLN A 19 35.83 30.15 -32.21
C GLN A 19 36.57 28.82 -31.96
N SER A 20 37.85 28.73 -32.33
CA SER A 20 38.68 27.55 -32.09
C SER A 20 38.93 27.30 -30.60
N GLN A 21 39.09 28.36 -29.79
CA GLN A 21 39.19 28.23 -28.33
C GLN A 21 37.85 27.86 -27.67
N LYS A 22 36.71 28.30 -28.21
CA LYS A 22 35.36 27.98 -27.70
C LYS A 22 34.93 26.54 -27.97
N MET A 23 35.55 25.85 -28.92
CA MET A 23 35.22 24.47 -29.34
C MET A 23 35.98 23.38 -28.58
N GLN A 24 36.88 23.73 -27.65
CA GLN A 24 37.55 22.75 -26.81
C GLN A 24 36.58 22.20 -25.76
N HIS A 25 35.82 21.17 -26.15
CA HIS A 25 35.02 20.39 -25.20
C HIS A 25 35.96 19.80 -24.16
N ARG A 26 35.78 20.21 -22.90
CA ARG A 26 36.59 19.75 -21.77
C ARG A 26 36.16 18.33 -21.41
N TYR A 27 36.63 17.34 -22.19
CA TYR A 27 36.41 15.93 -21.89
C TYR A 27 37.10 15.61 -20.57
N LYS A 28 36.31 15.30 -19.54
CA LYS A 28 36.86 14.75 -18.30
C LYS A 28 37.10 13.27 -18.56
N GLU A 29 38.36 12.89 -18.70
CA GLU A 29 38.73 11.50 -18.95
C GLU A 29 38.35 10.64 -17.72
N LEU A 30 37.37 9.75 -17.91
CA LEU A 30 36.87 8.84 -16.86
C LEU A 30 37.46 7.42 -16.99
N TYR A 31 38.55 7.24 -17.74
CA TYR A 31 39.13 5.91 -18.01
C TYR A 31 39.59 5.17 -16.74
N HIS A 32 39.83 5.90 -15.65
CA HIS A 32 40.17 5.30 -14.36
C HIS A 32 39.07 4.35 -13.84
N ILE A 33 37.79 4.57 -14.20
CA ILE A 33 36.68 3.71 -13.77
C ILE A 33 36.79 2.32 -14.43
N PRO A 34 36.79 2.16 -15.77
CA PRO A 34 36.96 0.85 -16.40
C PRO A 34 38.33 0.23 -16.09
N LEU A 35 39.38 1.03 -15.93
CA LEU A 35 40.71 0.55 -15.52
C LEU A 35 40.70 -0.06 -14.11
N PHE A 36 40.03 0.59 -13.15
CA PHE A 36 39.89 0.09 -11.79
C PHE A 36 39.07 -1.21 -11.74
N VAL A 37 37.97 -1.27 -12.50
CA VAL A 37 37.16 -2.49 -12.63
C VAL A 37 37.96 -3.63 -13.26
N ALA A 38 38.72 -3.36 -14.33
CA ALA A 38 39.57 -4.36 -14.98
C ALA A 38 40.66 -4.88 -14.04
N LEU A 39 41.26 -4.01 -13.22
CA LEU A 39 42.25 -4.40 -12.21
C LEU A 39 41.65 -5.31 -11.14
N ILE A 40 40.44 -5.01 -10.65
CA ILE A 40 39.72 -5.90 -9.72
C ILE A 40 39.44 -7.26 -10.37
N LEU A 41 38.93 -7.29 -11.60
CA LEU A 41 38.65 -8.53 -12.31
C LEU A 41 39.92 -9.35 -12.57
N PHE A 42 41.03 -8.69 -12.93
CA PHE A 42 42.32 -9.34 -13.11
C PHE A 42 42.84 -9.97 -11.80
N LEU A 43 42.73 -9.25 -10.67
CA LEU A 43 43.11 -9.78 -9.36
C LEU A 43 42.21 -10.95 -8.93
N LEU A 44 40.90 -10.87 -9.19
CA LEU A 44 39.92 -11.93 -8.93
C LEU A 44 40.20 -13.19 -9.77
N LEU A 45 40.62 -13.02 -11.03
CA LEU A 45 40.90 -14.13 -11.95
C LEU A 45 42.26 -14.80 -11.65
N HIS A 46 43.28 -14.01 -11.31
CA HIS A 46 44.67 -14.50 -11.29
C HIS A 46 45.18 -14.87 -9.89
N THR A 47 44.57 -14.38 -8.82
CA THR A 47 45.04 -14.66 -7.45
C THR A 47 44.04 -15.51 -6.67
N ARG A 48 44.54 -16.44 -5.84
CA ARG A 48 43.73 -17.06 -4.74
C ARG A 48 43.35 -16.03 -3.65
N GLY A 49 43.56 -14.73 -3.91
CA GLY A 49 43.42 -13.62 -2.98
C GLY A 49 41.97 -13.17 -2.73
N ILE A 50 40.99 -13.80 -3.37
CA ILE A 50 39.56 -13.53 -3.12
C ILE A 50 39.21 -13.69 -1.63
N ARG A 51 39.91 -14.57 -0.91
CA ARG A 51 39.75 -14.77 0.54
C ARG A 51 40.20 -13.53 1.33
N TYR A 52 41.27 -12.87 0.93
CA TYR A 52 41.73 -11.63 1.57
C TYR A 52 40.83 -10.45 1.22
N LEU A 53 40.21 -10.46 0.05
CA LEU A 53 39.24 -9.44 -0.37
C LEU A 53 37.93 -9.53 0.45
N LEU A 54 37.47 -10.74 0.77
CA LEU A 54 36.36 -10.95 1.71
C LEU A 54 36.70 -10.47 3.12
N ILE A 55 37.93 -10.74 3.60
CA ILE A 55 38.43 -10.26 4.89
C ILE A 55 38.54 -8.72 4.89
N LEU A 56 39.02 -8.13 3.78
CA LEU A 56 39.10 -6.68 3.60
C LEU A 56 37.70 -6.04 3.66
N PHE A 57 36.70 -6.60 2.96
CA PHE A 57 35.33 -6.08 3.03
C PHE A 57 34.70 -6.22 4.41
N ALA A 58 35.00 -7.31 5.13
CA ALA A 58 34.59 -7.47 6.52
C ALA A 58 35.27 -6.42 7.43
N PHE A 59 36.56 -6.14 7.23
CA PHE A 59 37.30 -5.10 7.96
C PHE A 59 36.85 -3.67 7.63
N LEU A 60 36.43 -3.40 6.38
CA LEU A 60 35.85 -2.12 5.99
C LEU A 60 34.44 -1.90 6.56
N GLY A 61 33.84 -2.89 7.23
CA GLY A 61 32.50 -2.78 7.79
C GLY A 61 31.45 -2.56 6.70
N LEU A 62 31.68 -3.06 5.48
CA LEU A 62 30.64 -3.10 4.46
C LEU A 62 29.65 -4.18 4.88
N ASP A 63 28.69 -3.78 5.72
CA ASP A 63 27.50 -4.56 5.97
C ASP A 63 26.83 -4.78 4.61
N VAL A 64 27.03 -5.97 4.03
CA VAL A 64 26.20 -6.43 2.91
C VAL A 64 24.81 -6.58 3.49
N GLN A 65 24.02 -5.52 3.40
CA GLN A 65 22.70 -5.45 4.00
C GLN A 65 21.88 -6.60 3.44
N ALA A 66 21.46 -7.51 4.32
CA ALA A 66 20.52 -8.60 4.02
C ALA A 66 19.24 -8.14 3.30
N GLY A 67 18.98 -6.83 3.25
CA GLY A 67 17.85 -6.23 2.54
C GLY A 67 17.90 -6.29 1.00
N ILE A 68 19.01 -6.67 0.37
CA ILE A 68 19.06 -6.72 -1.12
C ILE A 68 18.08 -7.79 -1.66
N LEU A 69 18.01 -8.97 -1.03
CA LEU A 69 17.06 -10.00 -1.43
C LEU A 69 15.62 -9.63 -1.03
N ASP A 70 15.44 -9.07 0.17
CA ASP A 70 14.12 -8.61 0.64
C ASP A 70 13.52 -7.53 -0.29
N THR A 71 14.34 -6.59 -0.77
CA THR A 71 13.90 -5.54 -1.71
C THR A 71 13.52 -6.13 -3.07
N TYR A 72 14.27 -7.11 -3.57
CA TYR A 72 13.92 -7.86 -4.78
C TYR A 72 12.57 -8.56 -4.63
N HIS A 73 12.37 -9.31 -3.55
CA HIS A 73 11.12 -10.02 -3.28
C HIS A 73 9.93 -9.07 -3.08
N LEU A 74 10.14 -7.92 -2.43
CA LEU A 74 9.12 -6.89 -2.28
C LEU A 74 8.71 -6.30 -3.64
N HIS A 75 9.68 -6.01 -4.52
CA HIS A 75 9.39 -5.53 -5.87
C HIS A 75 8.61 -6.58 -6.68
N GLN A 76 9.04 -7.84 -6.62
CA GLN A 76 8.35 -8.96 -7.26
C GLN A 76 6.91 -9.10 -6.73
N ALA A 77 6.70 -8.93 -5.43
CA ALA A 77 5.39 -8.95 -4.81
C ALA A 77 4.47 -7.84 -5.32
N TYR A 78 4.98 -6.60 -5.45
CA TYR A 78 4.21 -5.49 -6.01
C TYR A 78 3.87 -5.68 -7.49
N ALA A 79 4.82 -6.20 -8.28
CA ALA A 79 4.58 -6.51 -9.69
C ALA A 79 3.47 -7.56 -9.84
N ALA A 80 3.53 -8.64 -9.07
CA ALA A 80 2.49 -9.67 -9.05
C ALA A 80 1.13 -9.13 -8.55
N TYR A 81 1.14 -8.28 -7.51
CA TYR A 81 -0.06 -7.63 -6.98
C TYR A 81 -0.75 -6.75 -8.04
N LYS A 82 0.02 -5.96 -8.79
CA LYS A 82 -0.49 -5.10 -9.87
C LYS A 82 -1.15 -5.93 -10.99
N GLN A 83 -0.64 -7.13 -11.25
CA GLN A 83 -1.21 -8.09 -12.19
C GLN A 83 -2.39 -8.89 -11.62
N LYS A 84 -2.86 -8.56 -10.40
CA LYS A 84 -3.89 -9.32 -9.65
C LYS A 84 -3.52 -10.78 -9.37
N ALA A 85 -2.25 -11.16 -9.53
CA ALA A 85 -1.71 -12.47 -9.20
C ALA A 85 -1.42 -12.56 -7.69
N TYR A 86 -2.47 -12.48 -6.87
CA TYR A 86 -2.35 -12.33 -5.41
C TYR A 86 -1.64 -13.50 -4.72
N HIS A 87 -1.80 -14.73 -5.21
CA HIS A 87 -1.08 -15.89 -4.67
C HIS A 87 0.44 -15.78 -4.92
N LYS A 88 0.86 -15.37 -6.13
CA LYS A 88 2.27 -15.13 -6.45
C LYS A 88 2.85 -13.98 -5.62
N SER A 89 2.06 -12.92 -5.42
CA SER A 89 2.43 -11.80 -4.55
C SER A 89 2.65 -12.26 -3.11
N TYR A 90 1.75 -13.10 -2.58
CA TYR A 90 1.88 -13.71 -1.26
C TYR A 90 3.17 -14.53 -1.13
N LEU A 91 3.45 -15.42 -2.09
CA LEU A 91 4.65 -16.27 -2.07
C LEU A 91 5.93 -15.43 -2.05
N ALA A 92 5.99 -14.36 -2.85
CA ALA A 92 7.13 -13.45 -2.84
C ALA A 92 7.29 -12.74 -1.48
N LEU A 93 6.19 -12.31 -0.84
CA LEU A 93 6.24 -11.70 0.49
C LEU A 93 6.68 -12.68 1.59
N GLN A 94 6.46 -13.99 1.43
CA GLN A 94 6.95 -14.99 2.37
C GLN A 94 8.47 -15.22 2.30
N GLN A 95 9.12 -14.82 1.20
CA GLN A 95 10.58 -14.90 1.05
C GLN A 95 11.30 -13.74 1.75
N ILE A 96 10.57 -12.74 2.27
CA ILE A 96 11.15 -11.60 2.97
C ILE A 96 11.46 -12.03 4.41
N GLU A 97 12.75 -12.04 4.77
CA GLU A 97 13.21 -12.49 6.09
C GLU A 97 12.94 -11.45 7.17
N LYS A 98 13.14 -10.17 6.86
CA LYS A 98 12.94 -9.05 7.79
C LYS A 98 11.78 -8.18 7.32
N PRO A 99 10.57 -8.39 7.86
CA PRO A 99 9.41 -7.68 7.36
C PRO A 99 9.47 -6.19 7.64
N SER A 100 9.52 -5.39 6.57
CA SER A 100 9.34 -3.94 6.63
C SER A 100 7.87 -3.56 6.74
N LEU A 101 7.59 -2.32 7.19
CA LEU A 101 6.24 -1.74 7.17
C LEU A 101 5.57 -1.88 5.79
N GLN A 102 6.32 -1.64 4.71
CA GLN A 102 5.84 -1.76 3.33
C GLN A 102 5.46 -3.20 2.98
N SER A 103 6.32 -4.17 3.32
CA SER A 103 6.05 -5.59 3.06
C SER A 103 4.81 -6.08 3.82
N GLN A 104 4.62 -5.65 5.06
CA GLN A 104 3.47 -6.02 5.87
C GLN A 104 2.18 -5.33 5.39
N MET A 105 2.25 -4.07 4.96
CA MET A 105 1.11 -3.41 4.29
C MET A 105 0.73 -4.15 3.00
N ALA A 106 1.71 -4.57 2.18
CA ALA A 106 1.47 -5.34 0.97
C ALA A 106 0.82 -6.69 1.30
N LEU A 107 1.28 -7.40 2.34
CA LEU A 107 0.71 -8.67 2.77
C LEU A 107 -0.74 -8.52 3.23
N ALA A 108 -1.04 -7.49 4.01
CA ALA A 108 -2.40 -7.18 4.44
C ALA A 108 -3.32 -6.86 3.24
N ASN A 109 -2.82 -6.10 2.27
CA ASN A 109 -3.54 -5.83 1.02
C ASN A 109 -3.80 -7.11 0.22
N VAL A 110 -2.83 -8.03 0.14
CA VAL A 110 -3.02 -9.34 -0.52
C VAL A 110 -4.13 -10.13 0.15
N TYR A 111 -4.11 -10.26 1.48
CA TYR A 111 -5.19 -10.92 2.22
C TYR A 111 -6.55 -10.25 2.01
N TYR A 112 -6.60 -8.92 1.94
CA TYR A 112 -7.83 -8.19 1.65
C TYR A 112 -8.40 -8.56 0.28
N ASN A 113 -7.58 -8.59 -0.77
CA ASN A 113 -8.04 -8.93 -2.12
C ASN A 113 -8.42 -10.41 -2.28
N GLN A 114 -7.81 -11.28 -1.48
CA GLN A 114 -8.21 -12.70 -1.39
C GLN A 114 -9.48 -12.92 -0.54
N GLY A 115 -10.11 -11.86 -0.03
CA GLY A 115 -11.32 -11.97 0.81
C GLY A 115 -11.04 -12.37 2.26
N SER A 116 -9.78 -12.56 2.65
CA SER A 116 -9.34 -12.90 4.00
C SER A 116 -9.28 -11.66 4.90
N TYR A 117 -10.39 -10.93 5.03
CA TYR A 117 -10.45 -9.62 5.70
C TYR A 117 -10.04 -9.66 7.18
N LYS A 118 -10.34 -10.75 7.90
CA LYS A 118 -9.92 -10.93 9.30
C LYS A 118 -8.38 -11.00 9.43
N LYS A 119 -7.71 -11.71 8.51
CA LYS A 119 -6.24 -11.80 8.47
C LYS A 119 -5.62 -10.45 8.11
N ALA A 120 -6.18 -9.74 7.13
CA ALA A 120 -5.76 -8.39 6.78
C ALA A 120 -5.83 -7.43 7.99
N LEU A 121 -6.95 -7.44 8.73
CA LEU A 121 -7.11 -6.63 9.94
C LEU A 121 -6.13 -6.99 11.05
N LYS A 122 -5.80 -8.28 11.23
CA LYS A 122 -4.79 -8.70 12.22
C LYS A 122 -3.47 -8.00 11.94
N ILE A 123 -3.05 -7.94 10.66
CA ILE A 123 -1.82 -7.26 10.25
C ILE A 123 -1.97 -5.74 10.37
N TYR A 124 -3.03 -5.11 9.84
CA TYR A 124 -3.17 -3.65 9.92
C TYR A 124 -3.12 -3.11 11.36
N ARG A 125 -3.62 -3.88 12.33
CA ARG A 125 -3.60 -3.50 13.75
C ARG A 125 -2.21 -3.52 14.38
N THR A 126 -1.26 -4.28 13.82
CA THR A 126 0.12 -4.30 14.31
C THR A 126 0.99 -3.21 13.67
N LEU A 127 0.52 -2.59 12.59
CA LEU A 127 1.28 -1.56 11.87
C LEU A 127 1.16 -0.21 12.55
N HIS A 128 2.31 0.41 12.78
CA HIS A 128 2.44 1.74 13.37
C HIS A 128 3.37 2.57 12.50
N SER A 129 3.03 3.84 12.31
CA SER A 129 3.86 4.78 11.55
C SER A 129 3.71 6.19 12.11
N CYS A 130 4.81 6.92 12.17
CA CYS A 130 4.83 8.34 12.51
C CYS A 130 4.42 9.22 11.31
N SER A 131 4.47 8.68 10.09
CA SER A 131 4.06 9.39 8.88
C SER A 131 2.53 9.48 8.78
N THR A 132 2.00 10.71 8.79
CA THR A 132 0.56 10.96 8.67
C THR A 132 -0.05 10.30 7.44
N PRO A 133 0.51 10.43 6.21
CA PRO A 133 -0.02 9.73 5.03
C PRO A 133 -0.12 8.22 5.18
N ILE A 134 0.93 7.59 5.75
CA ILE A 134 0.94 6.13 5.93
C ILE A 134 -0.09 5.70 6.98
N LYS A 135 -0.19 6.42 8.09
CA LYS A 135 -1.18 6.17 9.14
C LYS A 135 -2.61 6.29 8.60
N GLN A 136 -2.86 7.32 7.79
CA GLN A 136 -4.12 7.54 7.10
C GLN A 136 -4.47 6.36 6.18
N GLN A 137 -3.50 5.87 5.39
CA GLN A 137 -3.69 4.70 4.54
C GLN A 137 -4.01 3.41 5.33
N ILE A 138 -3.33 3.17 6.46
CA ILE A 138 -3.60 2.02 7.33
C ILE A 138 -5.04 2.07 7.88
N TYR A 139 -5.49 3.25 8.32
CA TYR A 139 -6.87 3.43 8.79
C TYR A 139 -7.89 3.25 7.68
N TYR A 140 -7.63 3.78 6.49
CA TYR A 140 -8.52 3.62 5.33
C TYR A 140 -8.68 2.15 4.95
N ASN A 141 -7.58 1.41 4.86
CA ASN A 141 -7.61 -0.01 4.53
C ASN A 141 -8.28 -0.86 5.62
N SER A 142 -8.08 -0.49 6.89
CA SER A 142 -8.79 -1.12 8.02
C SER A 142 -10.30 -0.86 7.94
N ALA A 143 -10.71 0.36 7.62
CA ALA A 143 -12.12 0.72 7.44
C ALA A 143 -12.76 -0.11 6.32
N ASN A 144 -12.11 -0.20 5.16
CA ASN A 144 -12.55 -1.05 4.05
C ASN A 144 -12.72 -2.51 4.49
N ALA A 145 -11.75 -3.07 5.22
CA ALA A 145 -11.84 -4.45 5.71
C ALA A 145 -13.01 -4.66 6.70
N TYR A 146 -13.25 -3.70 7.61
CA TYR A 146 -14.42 -3.75 8.49
C TYR A 146 -15.75 -3.64 7.72
N THR A 147 -15.81 -2.81 6.68
CA THR A 147 -16.98 -2.68 5.80
C THR A 147 -17.30 -4.01 5.12
N ARG A 148 -16.29 -4.69 4.56
CA ARG A 148 -16.45 -6.01 3.91
C ARG A 148 -16.89 -7.11 4.88
N LEU A 149 -16.58 -6.97 6.16
CA LEU A 149 -17.06 -7.87 7.23
C LEU A 149 -18.45 -7.50 7.77
N GLY A 150 -19.10 -6.45 7.26
CA GLY A 150 -20.40 -5.98 7.77
C GLY A 150 -20.33 -5.37 9.18
N LEU A 151 -19.13 -5.01 9.64
CA LEU A 151 -18.85 -4.37 10.93
C LEU A 151 -18.88 -2.84 10.78
N TYR A 152 -20.04 -2.32 10.38
CA TYR A 152 -20.20 -0.93 9.95
C TYR A 152 -19.89 0.11 11.03
N SER A 153 -20.14 -0.18 12.32
CA SER A 153 -19.78 0.72 13.42
C SER A 153 -18.27 0.94 13.52
N LYS A 154 -17.48 -0.14 13.39
CA LYS A 154 -16.01 -0.05 13.35
C LYS A 154 -15.53 0.64 12.08
N ALA A 155 -16.09 0.29 10.92
CA ALA A 155 -15.75 0.95 9.66
C ALA A 155 -15.96 2.47 9.73
N LYS A 156 -17.11 2.92 10.28
CA LYS A 156 -17.41 4.34 10.52
C LYS A 156 -16.31 5.01 11.34
N SER A 157 -15.94 4.42 12.48
CA SER A 157 -14.90 4.94 13.36
C SER A 157 -13.53 5.05 12.67
N TYR A 158 -13.17 4.09 11.82
CA TYR A 158 -11.88 4.15 11.11
C TYR A 158 -11.90 5.14 9.95
N TYR A 159 -12.99 5.27 9.18
CA TYR A 159 -13.07 6.35 8.17
C TYR A 159 -13.08 7.74 8.80
N THR A 160 -13.69 7.93 9.97
CA THR A 160 -13.57 9.21 10.69
C THR A 160 -12.12 9.51 11.09
N LYS A 161 -11.35 8.49 11.51
CA LYS A 161 -9.92 8.65 11.80
C LYS A 161 -9.10 9.01 10.56
N VAL A 162 -9.47 8.52 9.38
CA VAL A 162 -8.84 8.93 8.10
C VAL A 162 -9.04 10.43 7.90
N LEU A 163 -10.29 10.89 8.02
CA LEU A 163 -10.64 12.31 7.80
C LEU A 163 -10.09 13.26 8.86
N GLN A 164 -9.80 12.76 10.07
CA GLN A 164 -9.08 13.52 11.11
C GLN A 164 -7.61 13.75 10.76
N LEU A 165 -7.00 12.89 9.94
CA LEU A 165 -5.59 13.02 9.53
C LEU A 165 -5.41 13.86 8.26
N GLY A 166 -6.49 14.06 7.49
CA GLY A 166 -6.49 14.87 6.27
C GLY A 166 -7.73 14.65 5.43
N GLU A 167 -7.98 15.56 4.49
CA GLU A 167 -9.07 15.43 3.52
C GLU A 167 -8.85 14.21 2.62
N ASP A 168 -9.87 13.37 2.51
CA ASP A 168 -9.90 12.22 1.62
C ASP A 168 -11.33 12.04 1.08
N LYS A 169 -11.51 12.38 -0.20
CA LYS A 169 -12.82 12.33 -0.86
C LYS A 169 -13.40 10.93 -0.84
N ALA A 170 -12.59 9.90 -1.09
CA ALA A 170 -13.04 8.52 -1.12
C ALA A 170 -13.45 8.05 0.29
N ALA A 171 -12.70 8.44 1.33
CA ALA A 171 -13.07 8.14 2.71
C ALA A 171 -14.40 8.80 3.12
N LYS A 172 -14.63 10.05 2.68
CA LYS A 172 -15.89 10.77 2.94
C LYS A 172 -17.09 10.12 2.25
N GLU A 173 -16.93 9.68 1.01
CA GLU A 173 -17.97 8.94 0.27
C GLU A 173 -18.25 7.57 0.90
N ASN A 174 -17.19 6.82 1.23
CA ASN A 174 -17.33 5.52 1.89
C ASN A 174 -17.94 5.63 3.29
N LEU A 175 -17.63 6.69 4.03
CA LEU A 175 -18.24 6.95 5.33
C LEU A 175 -19.75 7.10 5.20
N LYS A 176 -20.24 7.87 4.22
CA LYS A 176 -21.68 8.03 3.93
C LYS A 176 -22.34 6.68 3.59
N LEU A 177 -21.69 5.89 2.75
CA LEU A 177 -22.18 4.56 2.38
C LEU A 177 -22.27 3.64 3.61
N VAL A 178 -21.21 3.59 4.43
CA VAL A 178 -21.18 2.76 5.64
C VAL A 178 -22.21 3.21 6.66
N THR A 179 -22.47 4.51 6.82
CA THR A 179 -23.54 5.00 7.69
C THR A 179 -24.91 4.53 7.21
N PHE A 180 -25.18 4.64 5.90
CA PHE A 180 -26.43 4.14 5.33
C PHE A 180 -26.60 2.63 5.53
N LEU A 181 -25.54 1.84 5.32
CA LEU A 181 -25.56 0.39 5.53
C LEU A 181 -25.75 0.03 7.02
N ALA A 182 -25.19 0.81 7.95
CA ALA A 182 -25.40 0.63 9.37
C ALA A 182 -26.86 0.87 9.77
N ASP A 183 -27.48 1.94 9.26
CA ASP A 183 -28.87 2.29 9.55
C ASP A 183 -29.84 1.27 8.94
N LYS A 184 -29.57 0.79 7.72
CA LYS A 184 -30.37 -0.30 7.12
C LYS A 184 -30.30 -1.58 7.97
N LYS A 185 -29.12 -1.91 8.49
CA LYS A 185 -28.92 -3.09 9.34
C LYS A 185 -29.67 -2.97 10.67
N SER A 186 -29.65 -1.79 11.31
CA SER A 186 -30.37 -1.55 12.57
C SER A 186 -31.89 -1.58 12.39
N GLN A 187 -32.41 -1.02 11.30
CA GLN A 187 -33.84 -1.07 10.97
C GLN A 187 -34.34 -2.50 10.73
N ASN A 188 -33.54 -3.33 10.04
CA ASN A 188 -33.88 -4.73 9.84
C ASN A 188 -33.90 -5.53 11.15
N LEU A 189 -33.01 -5.21 12.10
CA LEU A 189 -33.03 -5.80 13.44
C LEU A 189 -34.27 -5.38 14.23
N GLY A 190 -34.73 -4.13 14.12
CA GLY A 190 -35.96 -3.65 14.76
C GLY A 190 -37.25 -4.25 14.20
N LYS A 191 -37.22 -4.83 12.99
CA LYS A 191 -38.36 -5.51 12.35
C LYS A 191 -38.39 -7.02 12.62
N ALA A 192 -37.37 -7.58 13.27
CA ALA A 192 -37.44 -8.96 13.74
C ALA A 192 -38.43 -9.00 14.92
N HIS A 193 -39.66 -9.47 14.65
CA HIS A 193 -40.65 -9.74 15.70
C HIS A 193 -40.01 -10.55 16.84
N PRO A 194 -40.21 -10.19 18.12
CA PRO A 194 -39.79 -11.03 19.21
C PRO A 194 -40.60 -12.32 19.12
N LYS A 195 -40.00 -13.40 18.63
CA LYS A 195 -40.50 -14.74 18.92
C LYS A 195 -40.50 -14.84 20.44
N SER A 196 -41.68 -14.98 21.02
CA SER A 196 -41.89 -15.23 22.44
C SER A 196 -41.00 -16.39 22.89
N GLN A 197 -39.84 -16.06 23.46
CA GLN A 197 -39.08 -17.01 24.25
C GLN A 197 -39.80 -17.10 25.59
N ASN A 198 -40.49 -18.22 25.78
CA ASN A 198 -40.79 -18.71 27.11
C ASN A 198 -39.50 -18.72 27.93
N ALA A 199 -39.62 -18.19 29.14
CA ALA A 199 -38.58 -18.21 30.14
C ALA A 199 -38.10 -19.64 30.37
N ASP A 200 -36.81 -19.89 30.14
CA ASP A 200 -35.98 -20.57 31.13
C ASP A 200 -34.51 -20.55 30.72
N THR A 201 -33.66 -20.54 31.75
CA THR A 201 -32.19 -20.61 31.74
C THR A 201 -31.44 -19.31 31.46
N SER A 202 -31.38 -18.50 32.52
CA SER A 202 -30.23 -17.68 32.84
C SER A 202 -28.95 -18.52 32.92
N LYS A 203 -28.01 -18.28 32.01
CA LYS A 203 -26.59 -18.48 32.30
C LYS A 203 -25.76 -17.39 31.63
N SER A 204 -25.28 -16.50 32.48
CA SER A 204 -24.30 -15.46 32.20
C SER A 204 -23.08 -16.04 31.48
N LEU A 205 -22.65 -15.40 30.39
CA LEU A 205 -21.29 -15.51 29.87
C LEU A 205 -20.74 -14.10 29.67
N SER A 206 -20.29 -13.54 30.79
CA SER A 206 -19.21 -12.57 30.80
C SER A 206 -17.89 -13.29 30.54
N GLN A 207 -17.02 -12.64 29.77
CA GLN A 207 -15.57 -12.89 29.65
C GLN A 207 -15.15 -14.18 28.94
N GLU A 208 -14.41 -14.01 27.83
CA GLU A 208 -13.21 -14.81 27.59
C GLU A 208 -12.26 -14.02 26.68
N GLU A 209 -11.27 -13.40 27.33
CA GLU A 209 -9.97 -13.11 26.74
C GLU A 209 -9.14 -14.40 26.66
N ASP A 210 -8.36 -14.51 25.58
CA ASP A 210 -7.17 -15.31 25.37
C ASP A 210 -7.05 -16.74 25.95
N LYS A 211 -7.05 -17.72 25.02
CA LYS A 211 -6.03 -18.78 24.97
C LYS A 211 -6.04 -19.50 23.61
N ASP A 212 -5.30 -18.95 22.66
CA ASP A 212 -4.93 -19.66 21.44
C ASP A 212 -3.87 -20.72 21.80
N LYS A 213 -4.30 -21.98 21.96
CA LYS A 213 -3.41 -23.15 21.96
C LYS A 213 -3.51 -23.81 20.59
N ASN A 214 -2.37 -23.85 19.92
CA ASN A 214 -2.08 -24.67 18.74
C ASN A 214 -2.77 -26.03 18.79
N LYS A 215 -3.57 -26.33 17.76
CA LYS A 215 -3.67 -27.67 17.20
C LYS A 215 -3.74 -27.56 15.68
N GLU A 216 -2.65 -27.95 15.07
CA GLU A 216 -2.59 -28.34 13.67
C GLU A 216 -3.55 -29.51 13.45
N GLU A 217 -4.47 -29.38 12.52
CA GLU A 217 -4.99 -30.53 11.79
C GLU A 217 -5.01 -30.18 10.29
N GLN A 218 -4.02 -30.71 9.59
CA GLN A 218 -4.11 -30.97 8.16
C GLN A 218 -5.21 -32.00 7.92
N LYS A 219 -6.17 -31.68 7.05
CA LYS A 219 -6.81 -32.70 6.21
C LYS A 219 -6.91 -32.20 4.78
N SER A 220 -5.97 -32.73 3.99
CA SER A 220 -6.11 -32.94 2.56
C SER A 220 -7.04 -34.13 2.34
N SER A 221 -8.06 -33.97 1.50
CA SER A 221 -8.67 -35.10 0.77
C SER A 221 -9.35 -34.55 -0.47
N GLY A 222 -8.86 -34.98 -1.63
CA GLY A 222 -9.49 -34.72 -2.91
C GLY A 222 -10.48 -35.80 -3.33
N SER A 223 -11.14 -35.48 -4.45
CA SER A 223 -11.75 -36.34 -5.47
C SER A 223 -13.24 -36.69 -5.38
N GLY A 224 -13.88 -36.62 -6.56
CA GLY A 224 -15.21 -37.15 -6.91
C GLY A 224 -16.23 -36.05 -7.28
N SER A 225 -16.25 -35.48 -8.49
CA SER A 225 -16.75 -36.04 -9.78
C SER A 225 -18.28 -36.13 -9.91
N GLY A 226 -18.85 -35.32 -10.81
CA GLY A 226 -19.87 -35.78 -11.77
C GLY A 226 -21.28 -35.17 -11.71
N GLY A 227 -21.67 -34.48 -12.80
CA GLY A 227 -23.07 -34.29 -13.26
C GLY A 227 -23.65 -32.87 -13.08
N GLU A 228 -23.33 -31.89 -13.93
CA GLU A 228 -24.01 -31.53 -15.20
C GLU A 228 -25.40 -30.87 -15.09
N GLY A 229 -25.48 -29.69 -15.70
CA GLY A 229 -26.72 -29.04 -16.12
C GLY A 229 -26.75 -27.54 -15.86
N GLN A 230 -26.31 -26.72 -16.82
CA GLN A 230 -27.10 -25.61 -17.39
C GLN A 230 -26.29 -24.66 -18.29
N ASN A 231 -26.80 -24.57 -19.52
CA ASN A 231 -26.87 -23.46 -20.49
C ASN A 231 -25.97 -22.22 -20.31
N LYS A 232 -25.27 -21.93 -21.42
CA LYS A 232 -24.71 -20.62 -21.79
C LYS A 232 -25.85 -19.62 -22.02
N GLU A 233 -25.70 -18.39 -21.52
CA GLU A 233 -25.42 -17.19 -22.33
C GLU A 233 -25.43 -15.89 -21.49
N ASP A 234 -24.59 -14.97 -21.94
CA ASP A 234 -24.62 -13.51 -21.84
C ASP A 234 -24.17 -12.78 -20.57
N GLU A 235 -22.90 -12.33 -20.67
CA GLU A 235 -22.37 -11.10 -20.08
C GLU A 235 -23.25 -9.88 -20.42
N LYS A 236 -23.71 -9.16 -19.40
CA LYS A 236 -23.99 -7.73 -19.51
C LYS A 236 -23.32 -6.93 -18.40
N LYS A 237 -22.39 -6.09 -18.84
CA LYS A 237 -21.94 -4.87 -18.17
C LYS A 237 -23.15 -4.07 -17.71
N ASN A 238 -23.29 -3.85 -16.40
CA ASN A 238 -24.16 -2.80 -15.88
C ASN A 238 -23.30 -1.64 -15.38
N GLN A 239 -22.98 -0.78 -16.34
CA GLN A 239 -22.72 0.62 -16.16
C GLN A 239 -24.10 1.29 -16.28
N LEU A 240 -24.71 1.72 -15.16
CA LEU A 240 -25.90 2.59 -15.17
C LEU A 240 -25.40 4.00 -14.81
N LEU A 241 -25.25 4.90 -15.79
CA LEU A 241 -26.29 5.80 -16.30
C LEU A 241 -26.83 6.72 -15.20
N LEU A 242 -26.40 7.98 -15.29
CA LEU A 242 -26.98 9.12 -14.60
C LEU A 242 -28.40 9.31 -15.14
N ASP A 243 -29.39 9.25 -14.26
CA ASP A 243 -30.70 9.85 -14.51
C ASP A 243 -30.86 11.07 -13.60
N GLU A 244 -31.14 12.18 -14.28
CA GLU A 244 -31.46 13.48 -13.76
C GLU A 244 -32.98 13.53 -13.49
N HIS A 245 -33.36 14.18 -12.39
CA HIS A 245 -34.70 14.55 -11.93
C HIS A 245 -35.29 13.84 -10.69
N THR A 246 -35.55 14.69 -9.69
CA THR A 246 -36.46 14.65 -8.52
C THR A 246 -35.96 14.09 -7.18
N PRO A 247 -36.39 14.68 -6.04
CA PRO A 247 -36.45 16.10 -5.71
C PRO A 247 -35.56 16.43 -4.48
N VAL A 248 -35.14 17.68 -4.39
CA VAL A 248 -34.39 18.21 -3.24
C VAL A 248 -35.27 18.20 -2.00
N HIS A 249 -35.04 17.27 -1.08
CA HIS A 249 -35.57 17.41 0.28
C HIS A 249 -34.78 18.49 1.01
N PRO A 250 -35.42 19.53 1.57
CA PRO A 250 -34.71 20.52 2.36
C PRO A 250 -34.12 19.78 3.57
N LEU A 251 -32.79 19.83 3.71
CA LEU A 251 -32.12 19.38 4.93
C LEU A 251 -32.78 20.09 6.10
N SER A 252 -33.59 19.35 6.86
CA SER A 252 -34.19 19.83 8.09
C SER A 252 -33.08 20.39 8.98
N SER A 253 -33.36 21.52 9.62
CA SER A 253 -32.53 22.35 10.49
C SER A 253 -31.73 21.64 11.60
N LYS A 254 -31.84 20.32 11.73
CA LYS A 254 -31.21 19.49 12.75
C LYS A 254 -29.74 19.11 12.48
N VAL A 255 -29.25 19.30 11.25
CA VAL A 255 -27.83 19.07 10.90
C VAL A 255 -26.92 20.19 11.44
N TYR A 256 -27.44 21.42 11.54
CA TYR A 256 -26.70 22.56 12.09
C TYR A 256 -26.52 22.45 13.62
N GLU A 257 -27.46 21.80 14.32
CA GLU A 257 -27.43 21.65 15.77
C GLU A 257 -26.41 20.60 16.26
N LEU A 258 -26.01 19.66 15.40
CA LEU A 258 -25.10 18.57 15.75
C LEU A 258 -23.61 18.91 15.56
N ILE A 259 -23.29 20.09 15.02
CA ILE A 259 -21.90 20.56 14.86
C ILE A 259 -21.37 21.28 16.11
N ASN A 260 -22.25 21.71 17.04
CA ASN A 260 -21.83 22.51 18.21
C ASN A 260 -22.21 21.93 19.59
N LYS A 261 -22.53 20.64 19.70
CA LYS A 261 -22.76 20.00 21.02
C LYS A 261 -22.05 18.66 21.12
N GLY A 262 -20.79 18.70 21.54
CA GLY A 262 -19.98 17.50 21.77
C GLY A 262 -18.59 17.81 22.31
N TYR A 263 -18.53 18.54 23.42
CA TYR A 263 -17.41 18.79 24.33
C TYR A 263 -16.12 17.97 24.12
N ILE A 264 -15.04 18.65 23.73
CA ILE A 264 -13.70 18.41 24.28
C ILE A 264 -13.09 19.79 24.55
N ARG A 265 -12.87 20.12 25.83
CA ARG A 265 -12.03 21.25 26.23
C ARG A 265 -10.59 20.73 26.29
N GLU A 266 -9.90 20.76 25.17
CA GLU A 266 -8.48 20.39 25.11
C GLU A 266 -7.64 21.63 25.33
N THR A 267 -7.01 21.74 26.50
CA THR A 267 -6.27 22.96 26.91
C THR A 267 -4.84 23.03 26.38
N ARG A 268 -4.32 21.96 25.74
CA ARG A 268 -3.00 21.98 25.08
C ARG A 268 -2.92 20.94 23.96
N PRO A 269 -3.05 21.34 22.68
CA PRO A 269 -2.52 20.55 21.58
C PRO A 269 -1.04 20.91 21.47
N TRP A 270 -0.14 19.95 21.64
CA TRP A 270 1.23 20.16 21.17
C TRP A 270 1.22 20.32 19.64
#